data_AF-A0A3C0TAI7-F1
#
_entry.id   AF-A0A3C0TAI7-F1
#
_cell.length_a   1.000
_cell.length_b   1.000
_cell.length_c   1.000
_cell.angle_alpha   90.00
_cell.angle_beta   90.00
_cell.angle_gamma   90.00
#
_symmetry.space_group_name_H-M   'P 1'
#
loop_
_entity.id
_entity.type
_entity.pdbx_description
1 polymer ?
#
loop_
_entity_poly.entity_id
_entity_poly.type
_entity_poly.pdbx_seq_one_letter_code
_entity_poly.pdbx_strand_id
1 'polypeptide(L)'
;MVSVIGNQCWNRATDLNKCVAASGSTYVVSMRHSMMSQPIPITVIKSTVAKTELLDDYRRKRNSDGTPEPFGGRIATKGAMRFVVHHHAARNTHYDLRLEMEGVLRSWAVPKGPSPNVKDKRFATLVEDHPLEYGDFEAKIPDGNYGAGWSIVWDRGFYRPIVDPLEGLANGKILFELQGQKLHGKWTLVRLKGKEKDWLFIK
;
A
#
# COMPACT_ATOMS: atom_id res chain seq x y z
N MET A 1 -59.79 -4.19 29.26
CA MET A 1 -60.42 -5.02 28.21
C MET A 1 -59.32 -5.52 27.29
N VAL A 2 -59.41 -6.79 26.90
CA VAL A 2 -58.36 -7.72 26.49
C VAL A 2 -57.80 -7.43 25.09
N SER A 3 -56.49 -7.59 24.85
CA SER A 3 -55.95 -8.70 24.04
C SER A 3 -54.49 -8.51 23.62
N VAL A 4 -53.73 -9.60 23.74
CA VAL A 4 -52.42 -9.88 23.16
C VAL A 4 -52.58 -10.14 21.66
N ILE A 5 -51.69 -9.62 20.80
CA ILE A 5 -51.28 -10.25 19.54
C ILE A 5 -49.80 -9.89 19.28
N GLY A 6 -48.93 -10.90 19.24
CA GLY A 6 -47.55 -10.75 18.75
C GLY A 6 -47.50 -10.84 17.23
N ASN A 7 -46.34 -10.58 16.62
CA ASN A 7 -45.95 -11.28 15.40
C ASN A 7 -44.45 -11.18 15.13
N GLN A 8 -43.89 -12.35 14.86
CA GLN A 8 -42.59 -12.61 14.26
C GLN A 8 -42.61 -12.17 12.79
N CYS A 9 -41.46 -11.77 12.24
CA CYS A 9 -41.26 -11.74 10.79
C CYS A 9 -40.09 -12.66 10.40
N TRP A 10 -40.44 -13.73 9.69
CA TRP A 10 -39.56 -14.66 8.99
C TRP A 10 -39.30 -14.18 7.55
N ASN A 11 -38.13 -14.58 7.05
CA ASN A 11 -37.59 -14.58 5.69
C ASN A 11 -38.58 -14.55 4.49
N ARG A 12 -38.42 -13.59 3.58
CA ARG A 12 -37.93 -13.80 2.19
C ARG A 12 -37.97 -12.51 1.34
N ALA A 13 -36.84 -12.26 0.67
CA ALA A 13 -36.62 -11.68 -0.66
C ALA A 13 -37.34 -10.39 -1.13
N THR A 14 -36.52 -9.54 -1.75
CA THR A 14 -36.79 -8.39 -2.64
C THR A 14 -37.07 -7.03 -1.99
N ASP A 15 -36.33 -6.02 -2.46
CA ASP A 15 -36.47 -4.58 -2.25
C ASP A 15 -35.97 -3.94 -0.94
N LEU A 16 -34.64 -3.76 -0.87
CA LEU A 16 -34.00 -2.76 0.00
C LEU A 16 -34.10 -1.36 -0.64
N ASN A 17 -35.26 -0.73 -0.54
CA ASN A 17 -35.37 0.72 -0.56
C ASN A 17 -36.68 1.14 0.12
N LYS A 18 -36.55 2.01 1.13
CA LYS A 18 -37.59 2.63 1.99
C LYS A 18 -37.88 1.89 3.30
N CYS A 19 -37.12 2.26 4.32
CA CYS A 19 -37.65 2.48 5.67
C CYS A 19 -37.01 3.76 6.21
N VAL A 20 -37.66 4.90 5.96
CA VAL A 20 -37.44 6.14 6.71
C VAL A 20 -38.46 6.11 7.84
N ALA A 21 -37.99 5.93 9.07
CA ALA A 21 -38.80 6.13 10.27
C ALA A 21 -38.11 7.19 11.13
N ALA A 22 -38.77 8.33 11.23
CA ALA A 22 -38.47 9.41 12.15
C ALA A 22 -38.81 8.99 13.58
N SER A 23 -37.91 9.23 14.53
CA SER A 23 -38.29 9.66 15.88
C SER A 23 -37.10 10.36 16.52
N GLY A 24 -37.33 11.59 16.94
CA GLY A 24 -36.34 12.42 17.59
C GLY A 24 -36.10 11.99 19.03
N SER A 25 -34.85 12.11 19.47
CA SER A 25 -34.56 12.50 20.84
C SER A 25 -33.28 13.32 20.85
N THR A 26 -33.45 14.62 21.02
CA THR A 26 -32.39 15.62 21.22
C THR A 26 -31.73 15.41 22.57
N TYR A 27 -30.48 14.97 22.57
CA TYR A 27 -29.58 15.20 23.71
C TYR A 27 -28.74 16.44 23.40
N VAL A 28 -29.09 17.57 24.03
CA VAL A 28 -28.27 18.77 24.03
C VAL A 28 -27.19 18.57 25.10
N VAL A 29 -26.00 18.13 24.69
CA VAL A 29 -24.80 18.25 25.53
C VAL A 29 -24.30 19.68 25.42
N SER A 30 -24.38 20.38 26.55
CA SER A 30 -23.91 21.74 26.77
C SER A 30 -22.50 21.97 26.22
N MET A 31 -22.37 22.94 25.31
CA MET A 31 -21.11 23.42 24.76
C MET A 31 -20.23 24.05 25.85
N ARG A 32 -18.97 23.61 25.94
CA ARG A 32 -17.84 24.48 26.28
C ARG A 32 -16.69 24.21 25.32
N HIS A 33 -16.27 25.28 24.64
CA HIS A 33 -15.03 25.46 23.88
C HIS A 33 -14.79 24.59 22.63
N SER A 34 -15.29 25.12 21.51
CA SER A 34 -14.55 25.35 20.25
C SER A 34 -13.30 24.49 19.97
N MET A 35 -13.51 23.37 19.27
CA MET A 35 -12.76 23.04 18.05
C MET A 35 -13.71 22.28 17.13
N MET A 36 -14.03 22.85 15.96
CA MET A 36 -14.81 22.19 14.92
C MET A 36 -14.01 21.02 14.36
N SER A 37 -14.13 19.82 14.95
CA SER A 37 -13.74 18.58 14.27
C SER A 37 -14.83 18.25 13.26
N GLN A 38 -14.58 18.58 11.99
CA GLN A 38 -15.42 18.14 10.88
C GLN A 38 -15.51 16.61 10.90
N PRO A 39 -16.71 16.01 10.73
CA PRO A 39 -16.82 14.55 10.66
C PRO A 39 -16.04 14.02 9.46
N ILE A 40 -15.07 13.14 9.72
CA ILE A 40 -14.27 12.50 8.66
C ILE A 40 -15.22 11.63 7.82
N PRO A 41 -15.27 11.78 6.49
CA PRO A 41 -16.17 11.00 5.66
C PRO A 41 -15.84 9.50 5.76
N ILE A 42 -16.88 8.65 5.80
CA ILE A 42 -16.76 7.18 5.98
C ILE A 42 -15.78 6.53 4.98
N THR A 43 -15.71 7.06 3.76
CA THR A 43 -14.75 6.60 2.73
C THR A 43 -13.29 6.78 3.16
N VAL A 44 -12.96 7.87 3.85
CA VAL A 44 -11.61 8.12 4.38
C VAL A 44 -11.29 7.12 5.49
N ILE A 45 -12.24 6.85 6.40
CA ILE A 45 -12.06 5.85 7.47
C ILE A 45 -11.78 4.47 6.88
N LYS A 46 -12.57 4.01 5.90
CA LYS A 46 -12.35 2.71 5.23
C LYS A 46 -10.97 2.63 4.55
N SER A 47 -10.56 3.69 3.85
CA SER A 47 -9.25 3.72 3.17
C SER A 47 -8.07 3.68 4.14
N THR A 48 -8.18 4.35 5.29
CA THR A 48 -7.15 4.37 6.32
C THR A 48 -7.03 3.03 7.03
N VAL A 49 -8.15 2.36 7.32
CA VAL A 49 -8.15 1.01 7.90
C VAL A 49 -7.52 0.00 6.95
N ALA A 50 -7.95 -0.05 5.68
CA ALA A 50 -7.38 -0.95 4.68
C ALA A 50 -5.87 -0.71 4.48
N LYS A 51 -5.43 0.56 4.42
CA LYS A 51 -4.00 0.90 4.35
C LYS A 51 -3.22 0.46 5.58
N THR A 52 -3.85 0.52 6.76
CA THR A 52 -3.23 0.06 8.02
C THR A 52 -2.95 -1.43 7.96
N GLU A 53 -3.90 -2.24 7.49
CA GLU A 53 -3.76 -3.69 7.32
C GLU A 53 -2.65 -4.05 6.33
N LEU A 54 -2.51 -3.31 5.22
CA LEU A 54 -1.43 -3.53 4.25
C LEU A 54 -0.02 -3.37 4.85
N LEU A 55 0.13 -2.53 5.88
CA LEU A 55 1.42 -2.27 6.53
C LEU A 55 1.69 -3.16 7.75
N ASP A 56 0.79 -4.09 8.10
CA ASP A 56 0.92 -4.90 9.31
C ASP A 56 2.19 -5.77 9.28
N ASP A 57 2.48 -6.42 8.15
CA ASP A 57 3.68 -7.25 8.00
C ASP A 57 4.97 -6.43 8.16
N TYR A 58 4.99 -5.21 7.60
CA TYR A 58 6.09 -4.28 7.73
C TYR A 58 6.28 -3.84 9.18
N ARG A 59 5.20 -3.41 9.84
CA ARG A 59 5.22 -2.93 11.23
C ARG A 59 5.62 -4.02 12.20
N ARG A 60 5.13 -5.26 12.03
CA ARG A 60 5.51 -6.40 12.88
C ARG A 60 7.00 -6.73 12.79
N LYS A 61 7.66 -6.43 11.66
CA LYS A 61 9.08 -6.69 11.44
C LYS A 61 10.00 -5.54 11.84
N ARG A 62 9.47 -4.44 12.40
CA ARG A 62 10.26 -3.26 12.78
C ARG A 62 9.96 -2.85 14.21
N ASN A 63 11.02 -2.42 14.89
CA ASN A 63 10.90 -1.78 16.20
C ASN A 63 10.95 -0.26 16.00
N SER A 64 9.88 0.46 16.34
CA SER A 64 9.81 1.92 16.18
C SER A 64 10.90 2.68 16.93
N ASP A 65 11.39 2.11 18.03
CA ASP A 65 12.39 2.75 18.87
C ASP A 65 13.82 2.36 18.45
N GLY A 66 13.96 1.43 17.49
CA GLY A 66 15.22 0.82 17.08
C GLY A 66 15.66 1.14 15.65
N THR A 67 14.86 1.87 14.87
CA THR A 67 15.19 2.23 13.49
C THR A 67 14.66 3.63 13.13
N PRO A 68 15.38 4.42 12.32
CA PRO A 68 14.89 5.70 11.79
C PRO A 68 13.87 5.53 10.63
N GLU A 69 13.49 4.30 10.30
CA GLU A 69 12.52 4.02 9.22
C GLU A 69 11.12 4.59 9.56
N PRO A 70 10.38 5.14 8.56
CA PRO A 70 9.04 5.66 8.79
C PRO A 70 8.00 4.54 9.01
N PHE A 71 6.96 4.79 9.82
CA PHE A 71 5.90 3.81 10.15
C PHE A 71 4.52 4.14 9.53
N GLY A 72 4.49 5.14 8.65
CA GLY A 72 3.31 5.60 7.92
C GLY A 72 2.59 6.79 8.57
N GLY A 73 1.86 7.52 7.74
CA GLY A 73 1.17 8.76 8.11
C GLY A 73 0.79 9.63 6.90
N ARG A 74 1.53 9.51 5.80
CA ARG A 74 1.28 10.19 4.53
C ARG A 74 0.17 9.47 3.78
N ILE A 75 -0.87 10.21 3.43
CA ILE A 75 -1.99 9.71 2.62
C ILE A 75 -1.60 9.82 1.14
N ALA A 76 -2.04 8.86 0.33
CA ALA A 76 -1.89 8.94 -1.12
C ALA A 76 -2.63 10.18 -1.64
N THR A 77 -1.94 11.03 -2.38
CA THR A 77 -2.56 12.18 -3.04
C THR A 77 -3.05 11.76 -4.41
N LYS A 78 -4.24 12.21 -4.84
CA LYS A 78 -4.67 12.05 -6.25
C LYS A 78 -3.60 12.70 -7.15
N GLY A 79 -2.89 11.90 -7.94
CA GLY A 79 -1.76 12.34 -8.75
C GLY A 79 -1.03 11.19 -9.44
N ALA A 80 0.11 11.50 -10.07
CA ALA A 80 0.96 10.52 -10.72
C ALA A 80 1.53 9.50 -9.72
N MET A 81 1.42 8.20 -10.03
CA MET A 81 1.92 7.12 -9.18
C MET A 81 3.43 7.16 -9.13
N ARG A 82 4.02 7.08 -7.94
CA ARG A 82 5.46 7.17 -7.74
C ARG A 82 6.12 5.80 -7.82
N PHE A 83 7.37 5.79 -8.24
CA PHE A 83 8.25 4.65 -7.99
C PHE A 83 9.53 5.11 -7.34
N VAL A 84 10.16 4.19 -6.63
CA VAL A 84 11.49 4.34 -6.07
C VAL A 84 12.28 3.05 -6.27
N VAL A 85 13.59 3.19 -6.43
CA VAL A 85 14.53 2.09 -6.36
C VAL A 85 15.53 2.44 -5.27
N HIS A 86 15.53 1.69 -4.19
CA HIS A 86 16.59 1.79 -3.17
C HIS A 86 17.76 0.89 -3.57
N HIS A 87 18.99 1.36 -3.36
CA HIS A 87 20.16 0.49 -3.29
C HIS A 87 20.42 0.16 -1.82
N HIS A 88 20.37 -1.13 -1.50
CA HIS A 88 20.41 -1.62 -0.14
C HIS A 88 21.65 -2.48 0.08
N ALA A 89 22.65 -1.90 0.75
CA ALA A 89 23.88 -2.56 1.16
C ALA A 89 23.69 -3.30 2.49
N ALA A 90 22.83 -4.32 2.47
CA ALA A 90 22.66 -5.27 3.57
C ALA A 90 23.73 -6.38 3.51
N ARG A 91 23.53 -7.50 4.22
CA ARG A 91 24.43 -8.68 4.14
C ARG A 91 24.75 -9.08 2.70
N ASN A 92 23.73 -9.05 1.84
CA ASN A 92 23.87 -9.11 0.39
C ASN A 92 23.35 -7.81 -0.18
N THR A 93 24.17 -7.15 -1.00
CA THR A 93 23.73 -5.97 -1.75
C THR A 93 22.62 -6.35 -2.71
N HIS A 94 21.54 -5.58 -2.69
CA HIS A 94 20.40 -5.72 -3.58
C HIS A 94 19.76 -4.36 -3.84
N TYR A 95 18.76 -4.35 -4.72
CA TYR A 95 17.98 -3.16 -5.03
C TYR A 95 16.51 -3.43 -4.70
N ASP A 96 15.84 -2.51 -4.03
CA ASP A 96 14.41 -2.64 -3.75
C ASP A 96 13.63 -1.76 -4.72
N LEU A 97 12.95 -2.38 -5.69
CA LEU A 97 12.00 -1.70 -6.57
C LEU A 97 10.67 -1.55 -5.83
N ARG A 98 10.13 -0.34 -5.78
CA ARG A 98 8.85 -0.09 -5.13
C ARG A 98 7.94 0.75 -6.00
N LEU A 99 6.69 0.32 -6.12
CA LEU A 99 5.64 0.97 -6.90
C LEU A 99 4.51 1.42 -5.96
N GLU A 100 4.15 2.69 -6.01
CA GLU A 100 3.01 3.23 -5.27
C GLU A 100 1.69 2.70 -5.84
N MET A 101 0.98 1.87 -5.07
CA MET A 101 -0.39 1.44 -5.38
C MET A 101 -1.17 1.19 -4.08
N GLU A 102 -2.46 1.49 -4.09
CA GLU A 102 -3.34 1.44 -2.89
C GLU A 102 -2.81 2.23 -1.69
N GLY A 103 -2.03 3.29 -1.95
CA GLY A 103 -1.48 4.14 -0.91
C GLY A 103 -0.39 3.50 -0.06
N VAL A 104 0.23 2.43 -0.53
CA VAL A 104 1.47 1.85 -0.03
C VAL A 104 2.49 1.71 -1.15
N LEU A 105 3.74 1.40 -0.81
CA LEU A 105 4.79 1.01 -1.74
C LEU A 105 4.86 -0.51 -1.81
N ARG A 106 4.21 -1.12 -2.82
CA ARG A 106 4.39 -2.55 -3.10
C ARG A 106 5.83 -2.76 -3.57
N SER A 107 6.54 -3.69 -2.94
CA SER A 107 7.99 -3.73 -2.99
C SER A 107 8.52 -5.08 -3.46
N TRP A 108 9.58 -5.05 -4.26
CA TRP A 108 10.31 -6.21 -4.73
C TRP A 108 11.81 -6.05 -4.49
N ALA A 109 12.43 -7.02 -3.84
CA ALA A 109 13.89 -7.12 -3.77
C ALA A 109 14.43 -7.72 -5.06
N VAL A 110 15.34 -7.01 -5.72
CA VAL A 110 15.99 -7.35 -7.00
C VAL A 110 17.49 -7.52 -6.75
N PRO A 111 18.00 -8.74 -6.48
CA PRO A 111 19.37 -8.95 -6.03
C PRO A 111 20.44 -8.39 -6.97
N LYS A 112 20.21 -8.50 -8.28
CA LYS A 112 21.15 -7.97 -9.29
C LYS A 112 20.79 -6.57 -9.79
N GLY A 113 19.74 -5.96 -9.26
CA GLY A 113 19.22 -4.67 -9.73
C GLY A 113 18.59 -4.69 -11.13
N PRO A 114 18.01 -3.55 -11.57
CA PRO A 114 17.48 -3.35 -12.92
C PRO A 114 18.57 -3.57 -14.00
N SER A 115 18.15 -3.97 -15.19
CA SER A 115 19.04 -4.00 -16.37
C SER A 115 18.47 -3.19 -17.53
N PRO A 116 19.27 -2.34 -18.20
CA PRO A 116 18.83 -1.68 -19.42
C PRO A 116 18.80 -2.63 -20.63
N ASN A 117 19.36 -3.84 -20.53
CA ASN A 117 19.34 -4.83 -21.60
C ASN A 117 18.01 -5.60 -21.61
N VAL A 118 17.24 -5.50 -22.69
CA VAL A 118 15.93 -6.16 -22.88
C VAL A 118 16.01 -7.69 -22.88
N LYS A 119 17.20 -8.28 -23.04
CA LYS A 119 17.41 -9.74 -22.97
C LYS A 119 17.56 -10.24 -21.53
N ASP A 120 17.89 -9.36 -20.59
CA ASP A 120 18.10 -9.74 -19.20
C ASP A 120 16.76 -9.96 -18.49
N LYS A 121 16.65 -11.08 -17.78
CA LYS A 121 15.52 -11.36 -16.88
C LYS A 121 16.02 -11.28 -15.45
N ARG A 122 15.68 -10.21 -14.73
CA ARG A 122 16.14 -10.00 -13.36
C ARG A 122 15.17 -10.65 -12.38
N PHE A 123 15.66 -11.56 -11.54
CA PHE A 123 14.84 -12.10 -10.47
C PHE A 123 14.45 -10.99 -9.48
N ALA A 124 13.17 -10.97 -9.09
CA ALA A 124 12.59 -9.99 -8.19
C ALA A 124 11.68 -10.73 -7.20
N THR A 125 11.92 -10.60 -5.91
CA THR A 125 11.09 -11.25 -4.87
C THR A 125 10.16 -10.23 -4.26
N LEU A 126 8.85 -10.50 -4.25
CA LEU A 126 7.87 -9.68 -3.56
C LEU A 126 8.14 -9.72 -2.05
N VAL A 127 8.32 -8.54 -1.46
CA VAL A 127 8.56 -8.33 -0.03
C VAL A 127 7.41 -7.52 0.58
N GLU A 128 7.51 -7.18 1.85
CA GLU A 128 6.47 -6.44 2.57
C GLU A 128 6.20 -5.08 1.92
N ASP A 129 4.96 -4.61 2.05
CA ASP A 129 4.61 -3.26 1.65
C ASP A 129 5.29 -2.24 2.54
N HIS A 130 5.68 -1.10 1.97
CA HIS A 130 6.31 -0.04 2.73
C HIS A 130 5.41 1.20 2.77
N PRO A 131 5.50 2.02 3.85
CA PRO A 131 4.78 3.29 3.90
C PRO A 131 5.28 4.23 2.80
N LEU A 132 4.43 5.15 2.36
CA LEU A 132 4.75 6.05 1.23
C LEU A 132 5.95 6.98 1.50
N GLU A 133 6.20 7.29 2.77
CA GLU A 133 7.33 8.09 3.26
C GLU A 133 8.65 7.33 3.18
N TYR A 134 8.59 6.00 3.14
CA TYR A 134 9.77 5.17 2.92
C TYR A 134 10.41 5.45 1.56
N GLY A 135 9.64 5.98 0.61
CA GLY A 135 10.15 6.38 -0.70
C GLY A 135 11.23 7.46 -0.64
N ASP A 136 11.30 8.23 0.44
CA ASP A 136 12.31 9.28 0.67
C ASP A 136 13.35 8.87 1.73
N PHE A 137 13.28 7.65 2.25
CA PHE A 137 14.17 7.18 3.32
C PHE A 137 15.58 6.92 2.79
N GLU A 138 16.57 7.57 3.41
CA GLU A 138 18.00 7.34 3.21
C GLU A 138 18.73 7.36 4.55
N ALA A 139 19.17 6.19 5.03
CA ALA A 139 19.97 6.08 6.24
C ALA A 139 20.59 4.68 6.36
N LYS A 140 21.47 4.51 7.36
CA LYS A 140 21.84 3.18 7.84
C LYS A 140 20.72 2.64 8.73
N ILE A 141 20.17 1.48 8.37
CA ILE A 141 19.34 0.67 9.25
C ILE A 141 20.28 0.01 10.27
N PRO A 142 20.10 0.23 11.59
CA PRO A 142 21.06 -0.22 12.59
C PRO A 142 21.21 -1.74 12.64
N ASP A 143 22.39 -2.20 13.02
CA ASP A 143 22.70 -3.63 13.12
C ASP A 143 21.77 -4.33 14.13
N GLY A 144 21.40 -5.58 13.84
CA GLY A 144 20.42 -6.34 14.62
C GLY A 144 18.96 -6.10 14.20
N ASN A 145 18.67 -5.04 13.43
CA ASN A 145 17.36 -4.87 12.82
C ASN A 145 17.22 -5.69 11.52
N TYR A 146 15.97 -5.98 11.14
CA TYR A 146 15.68 -6.58 9.85
C TYR A 146 16.05 -5.58 8.73
N GLY A 147 16.83 -6.04 7.76
CA GLY A 147 17.35 -5.15 6.72
C GLY A 147 18.51 -4.27 7.18
N ALA A 148 19.25 -4.63 8.23
CA ALA A 148 20.45 -3.89 8.63
C ALA A 148 21.41 -3.66 7.46
N GLY A 149 21.86 -2.42 7.30
CA GLY A 149 22.66 -1.97 6.16
C GLY A 149 22.37 -0.54 5.75
N TRP A 150 23.13 -0.02 4.79
CA TRP A 150 22.83 1.29 4.19
C TRP A 150 21.74 1.15 3.16
N SER A 151 20.69 1.96 3.28
CA SER A 151 19.65 2.11 2.26
C SER A 151 19.69 3.55 1.72
N ILE A 152 19.87 3.68 0.40
CA ILE A 152 19.90 4.97 -0.29
C ILE A 152 18.94 4.93 -1.48
N VAL A 153 18.37 6.08 -1.86
CA VAL A 153 17.54 6.20 -3.05
C VAL A 153 18.46 6.19 -4.27
N TRP A 154 18.45 5.09 -5.02
CA TRP A 154 19.24 4.93 -6.23
C TRP A 154 18.56 5.55 -7.44
N ASP A 155 17.24 5.45 -7.55
CA ASP A 155 16.44 6.13 -8.56
C ASP A 155 15.04 6.42 -8.02
N ARG A 156 14.36 7.43 -8.57
CA ARG A 156 12.98 7.73 -8.24
C ARG A 156 12.32 8.53 -9.37
N GLY A 157 11.00 8.48 -9.39
CA GLY A 157 10.21 9.29 -10.29
C GLY A 157 8.76 8.85 -10.29
N PHE A 158 8.14 8.94 -11.46
CA PHE A 158 6.76 8.51 -11.67
C PHE A 158 6.72 7.27 -12.55
N TYR A 159 5.68 6.47 -12.38
CA TYR A 159 5.37 5.40 -13.31
C TYR A 159 3.95 5.55 -13.84
N ARG A 160 3.76 5.11 -15.08
CA ARG A 160 2.46 5.04 -15.73
C ARG A 160 2.08 3.58 -15.93
N PRO A 161 1.03 3.06 -15.27
CA PRO A 161 0.52 1.73 -15.57
C PRO A 161 0.00 1.69 -17.02
N ILE A 162 0.29 0.60 -17.73
CA ILE A 162 -0.29 0.33 -19.06
C ILE A 162 -1.61 -0.44 -18.93
N VAL A 163 -1.72 -1.26 -17.88
CA VAL A 163 -2.94 -1.95 -17.43
C VAL A 163 -3.15 -1.65 -15.94
N ASP A 164 -4.35 -1.86 -15.40
CA ASP A 164 -4.59 -1.68 -13.97
C ASP A 164 -3.52 -2.45 -13.15
N PRO A 165 -2.74 -1.76 -12.31
CA PRO A 165 -1.63 -2.39 -11.59
C PRO A 165 -2.11 -3.41 -10.54
N LEU A 166 -3.33 -3.26 -10.00
CA LEU A 166 -3.90 -4.19 -9.03
C LEU A 166 -4.40 -5.47 -9.70
N GLU A 167 -5.05 -5.33 -10.85
CA GLU A 167 -5.38 -6.47 -11.69
C GLU A 167 -4.10 -7.19 -12.15
N GLY A 168 -3.07 -6.44 -12.56
CA GLY A 168 -1.78 -6.99 -12.93
C GLY A 168 -1.08 -7.73 -11.79
N LEU A 169 -1.17 -7.21 -10.56
CA LEU A 169 -0.63 -7.86 -9.37
C LEU A 169 -1.37 -9.18 -9.09
N ALA A 170 -2.70 -9.17 -9.14
CA ALA A 170 -3.54 -10.36 -8.95
C ALA A 170 -3.24 -11.43 -10.02
N ASN A 171 -3.16 -11.03 -11.29
CA ASN A 171 -2.94 -11.93 -12.42
C ASN A 171 -1.46 -12.34 -12.62
N GLY A 172 -0.52 -11.71 -11.91
CA GLY A 172 0.90 -12.04 -11.98
C GLY A 172 1.63 -11.40 -13.16
N LYS A 173 1.10 -10.32 -13.74
CA LYS A 173 1.76 -9.54 -14.79
C LYS A 173 1.43 -8.06 -14.66
N ILE A 174 2.42 -7.26 -14.28
CA ILE A 174 2.30 -5.80 -14.20
C ILE A 174 3.09 -5.21 -15.36
N LEU A 175 2.45 -4.40 -16.20
CA LEU A 175 3.07 -3.70 -17.32
C LEU A 175 2.97 -2.19 -17.07
N PHE A 176 4.11 -1.50 -17.08
CA PHE A 176 4.19 -0.09 -16.72
C PHE A 176 5.33 0.60 -17.47
N GLU A 177 5.31 1.93 -17.46
CA GLU A 177 6.36 2.78 -18.00
C GLU A 177 6.98 3.59 -16.86
N LEU A 178 8.30 3.54 -16.72
CA LEU A 178 9.05 4.31 -15.73
C LEU A 178 9.52 5.64 -16.31
N GLN A 179 9.44 6.69 -15.51
CA GLN A 179 9.92 8.04 -15.79
C GLN A 179 10.78 8.50 -14.61
N GLY A 180 11.97 7.91 -14.50
CA GLY A 180 12.94 8.17 -13.43
C GLY A 180 14.00 9.19 -13.79
N GLN A 181 15.06 9.22 -12.99
CA GLN A 181 16.33 9.83 -13.42
C GLN A 181 17.15 8.82 -14.22
N LYS A 182 17.15 7.54 -13.80
CA LYS A 182 17.95 6.46 -14.41
C LYS A 182 17.11 5.50 -15.24
N LEU A 183 15.97 5.04 -14.70
CA LEU A 183 15.10 4.08 -15.36
C LEU A 183 14.01 4.79 -16.16
N HIS A 184 13.96 4.49 -17.45
CA HIS A 184 13.02 5.09 -18.41
C HIS A 184 12.36 4.03 -19.29
N GLY A 185 11.18 4.35 -19.83
CA GLY A 185 10.48 3.53 -20.82
C GLY A 185 9.69 2.38 -20.21
N LYS A 186 9.27 1.42 -21.05
CA LYS A 186 8.44 0.29 -20.64
C LYS A 186 9.24 -0.75 -19.86
N TRP A 187 8.56 -1.40 -18.92
CA TRP A 187 9.04 -2.48 -18.08
C TRP A 187 7.88 -3.41 -17.72
N THR A 188 8.20 -4.65 -17.32
CA THR A 188 7.22 -5.60 -16.80
C THR A 188 7.74 -6.35 -15.59
N LEU A 189 6.83 -6.61 -14.65
CA LEU A 189 6.97 -7.63 -13.62
C LEU A 189 6.11 -8.84 -14.01
N VAL A 190 6.69 -10.04 -14.03
CA VAL A 190 6.00 -11.30 -14.34
C VAL A 190 6.22 -12.32 -13.24
N ARG A 191 5.16 -12.79 -12.60
CA ARG A 191 5.21 -13.81 -11.54
C ARG A 191 5.50 -15.19 -12.12
N LEU A 192 6.37 -15.95 -11.47
CA LEU A 192 6.67 -17.32 -11.84
C LEU A 192 5.48 -18.23 -11.47
N LYS A 193 5.14 -19.16 -12.36
CA LYS A 193 4.03 -20.11 -12.11
C LYS A 193 4.32 -20.94 -10.86
N GLY A 194 3.31 -21.09 -10.00
CA GLY A 194 3.39 -21.87 -8.75
C GLY A 194 4.20 -21.22 -7.64
N LYS A 195 4.64 -19.97 -7.79
CA LYS A 195 5.41 -19.24 -6.78
C LYS A 195 4.85 -17.83 -6.57
N GLU A 196 4.20 -17.60 -5.44
CA GLU A 196 3.50 -16.33 -5.18
C GLU A 196 4.43 -15.13 -5.08
N LYS A 197 5.62 -15.33 -4.49
CA LYS A 197 6.59 -14.25 -4.22
C LYS A 197 7.66 -14.09 -5.28
N ASP A 198 7.81 -15.02 -6.21
CA ASP A 198 8.91 -15.01 -7.16
C ASP A 198 8.49 -14.37 -8.48
N TRP A 199 9.14 -13.29 -8.87
CA TRP A 199 8.86 -12.52 -10.07
C TRP A 199 10.11 -12.34 -10.93
N LEU A 200 9.90 -11.93 -12.18
CA LEU A 200 10.92 -11.44 -13.10
C LEU A 200 10.64 -9.98 -13.41
N PHE A 201 11.67 -9.15 -13.30
CA PHE A 201 11.69 -7.75 -13.71
C PHE A 201 12.46 -7.61 -15.02
N ILE A 202 11.79 -7.09 -16.05
CA ILE A 202 12.26 -7.10 -17.44
C ILE A 202 11.96 -5.73 -18.06
N LYS A 203 12.88 -5.24 -18.90
CA LYS A 203 12.68 -4.05 -19.73
C LYS A 203 11.87 -4.36 -20.98
#